data_AF-A0A0N0AK31-F1
#
_entry.id   AF-A0A0N0AK31-F1
#
_cell.length_a   1.000
_cell.length_b   1.000
_cell.length_c   1.000
_cell.angle_alpha   90.00
_cell.angle_beta   90.00
_cell.angle_gamma   90.00
#
_symmetry.space_group_name_H-M   'P 1'
#
loop_
_entity.id
_entity.type
_entity.pdbx_description
1 polymer ?
#
loop_
_entity_poly.entity_id
_entity_poly.type
_entity_poly.pdbx_seq_one_letter_code
_entity_poly.pdbx_strand_id
1 'polypeptide(L)'
;MPPAPITHRERRPVAHDDFFDPEGKRHGLPTYPRNLAPRGLMTRAQLLDLGLGLGGQHPVAQLMWRSRCGGSKDGVRNAWLYYVHLAAPKQPLTPAKERSLARAYIARCTCRECGEIHPYCLPTSIGRVCPPGTGCAADVRLAA
;
A
#
# COMPACT_ATOMS: atom_id res chain seq x y z
N MET A 1 -5.80 8.04 -23.43
CA MET A 1 -4.34 8.32 -23.56
C MET A 1 -3.63 7.40 -22.58
N PRO A 2 -2.83 6.41 -23.03
CA PRO A 2 -1.94 5.69 -22.11
C PRO A 2 -0.95 6.68 -21.47
N PRO A 3 -0.57 6.51 -20.20
CA PRO A 3 0.44 7.36 -19.59
C PRO A 3 1.75 7.26 -20.37
N ALA A 4 2.47 8.38 -20.50
CA ALA A 4 3.78 8.39 -21.14
C ALA A 4 4.69 7.34 -20.47
N PRO A 5 5.49 6.57 -21.24
CA PRO A 5 6.39 5.59 -20.66
C PRO A 5 7.35 6.29 -19.71
N ILE A 6 7.45 5.78 -18.47
CA ILE A 6 8.40 6.28 -17.49
C ILE A 6 9.81 5.98 -18.04
N THR A 7 10.44 6.98 -18.64
CA THR A 7 11.81 6.85 -19.14
C THR A 7 12.74 6.76 -17.94
N HIS A 8 13.33 5.58 -17.73
CA HIS A 8 14.45 5.44 -16.79
C HIS A 8 15.57 6.37 -17.26
N ARG A 9 15.80 7.47 -16.53
CA ARG A 9 16.92 8.36 -16.80
C ARG A 9 18.19 7.60 -16.48
N GLU A 10 18.93 7.21 -17.52
CA GLU A 10 20.19 6.48 -17.40
C GLU A 10 21.18 7.30 -16.58
N ARG A 11 21.40 6.89 -15.32
CA ARG A 11 22.55 7.36 -14.54
C ARG A 11 23.70 6.40 -14.82
N ARG A 12 24.90 6.94 -15.03
CA ARG A 12 26.13 6.12 -15.03
C ARG A 12 26.31 5.58 -13.59
N PRO A 13 26.42 4.27 -13.37
CA PRO A 13 26.70 3.74 -12.05
C PRO A 13 28.06 4.28 -11.59
N VAL A 14 28.08 4.96 -10.45
CA VAL A 14 29.34 5.26 -9.77
C VAL A 14 29.65 3.99 -8.98
N ALA A 15 30.83 3.40 -9.17
CA ALA A 15 31.26 2.18 -8.50
C ALA A 15 31.30 2.27 -6.96
N HIS A 16 30.97 3.44 -6.40
CA HIS A 16 31.04 3.79 -4.99
C HIS A 16 29.67 4.06 -4.37
N ASP A 17 28.62 3.42 -4.90
CA ASP A 17 27.34 3.37 -4.19
C ASP A 17 27.30 2.08 -3.36
N ASP A 18 27.22 2.21 -2.03
CA ASP A 18 27.17 1.09 -1.08
C ASP A 18 26.12 0.04 -1.47
N PHE A 19 25.08 0.45 -2.21
CA PHE A 19 23.95 -0.36 -2.61
C PHE A 19 24.06 -0.99 -4.00
N PHE A 20 25.11 -0.75 -4.78
CA PHE A 20 25.26 -1.37 -6.10
C PHE A 20 25.89 -2.76 -5.97
N ASP A 21 25.05 -3.80 -5.98
CA ASP A 21 25.43 -5.21 -5.84
C ASP A 21 24.59 -6.09 -6.79
N PRO A 22 24.88 -6.08 -8.10
CA PRO A 22 24.09 -6.81 -9.10
C PRO A 22 24.12 -8.33 -8.93
N GLU A 23 25.15 -8.87 -8.27
CA GLU A 23 25.31 -10.31 -8.03
C GLU A 23 24.63 -10.77 -6.73
N GLY A 24 24.21 -9.83 -5.87
CA GLY A 24 23.60 -10.14 -4.58
C GLY A 24 24.56 -10.73 -3.54
N LYS A 25 25.88 -10.54 -3.71
CA LYS A 25 26.89 -11.10 -2.81
C LYS A 25 26.86 -10.47 -1.41
N ARG A 26 26.52 -9.18 -1.31
CA ARG A 26 26.48 -8.41 -0.06
C ARG A 26 25.11 -8.45 0.59
N HIS A 27 24.04 -8.45 -0.21
CA HIS A 27 22.68 -8.30 0.30
C HIS A 27 21.75 -9.50 0.04
N GLY A 28 22.28 -10.61 -0.48
CA GLY A 28 21.55 -11.85 -0.72
C GLY A 28 20.69 -11.87 -1.99
N LEU A 29 20.29 -10.70 -2.49
CA LEU A 29 19.61 -10.52 -3.77
C LEU A 29 20.29 -9.40 -4.57
N PRO A 30 20.21 -9.44 -5.91
CA PRO A 30 20.65 -8.34 -6.76
C PRO A 30 20.09 -7.01 -6.24
N THR A 31 20.98 -6.08 -5.90
CA THR A 31 20.65 -4.82 -5.26
C THR A 31 21.10 -3.66 -6.13
N TYR A 32 20.18 -2.72 -6.32
CA TYR A 32 20.42 -1.56 -7.16
C TYR A 32 20.10 -0.27 -6.41
N PRO A 33 20.88 0.81 -6.62
CA PRO A 33 20.50 2.14 -6.20
C PRO A 33 19.31 2.67 -7.01
N ARG A 34 18.72 3.78 -6.55
CA ARG A 34 17.68 4.48 -7.32
C ARG A 34 18.16 4.81 -8.75
N ASN A 35 17.34 4.47 -9.73
CA ASN A 35 17.55 4.67 -11.17
C ASN A 35 18.64 3.79 -11.82
N LEU A 36 19.17 2.80 -11.11
CA LEU A 36 20.18 1.87 -11.64
C LEU A 36 19.67 0.42 -11.76
N ALA A 37 18.40 0.18 -11.44
CA ALA A 37 17.79 -1.12 -11.67
C ALA A 37 17.72 -1.41 -13.18
N PRO A 38 18.03 -2.65 -13.62
CA PRO A 38 17.85 -3.10 -14.99
C PRO A 38 16.42 -2.87 -15.49
N ARG A 39 16.30 -2.65 -16.81
CA ARG A 39 14.99 -2.56 -17.47
C ARG A 39 14.23 -3.88 -17.30
N GLY A 40 12.90 -3.78 -17.23
CA GLY A 40 12.02 -4.95 -17.04
C GLY A 40 11.79 -5.34 -15.58
N LEU A 41 12.41 -4.62 -14.63
CA LEU A 41 12.15 -4.73 -13.20
C LEU A 41 11.35 -3.53 -12.69
N MET A 42 10.33 -3.80 -11.90
CA MET A 42 9.51 -2.75 -11.28
C MET A 42 9.19 -3.07 -9.83
N THR A 43 9.00 -2.01 -9.05
CA THR A 43 8.48 -2.13 -7.69
C THR A 43 7.00 -2.50 -7.70
N ARG A 44 6.51 -3.06 -6.59
CA ARG A 44 5.08 -3.35 -6.42
C ARG A 44 4.18 -2.13 -6.67
N ALA A 45 4.60 -0.95 -6.24
CA ALA A 45 3.84 0.29 -6.45
C ALA A 45 3.76 0.63 -7.95
N GLN A 46 4.89 0.59 -8.66
CA GLN A 46 4.93 0.82 -10.11
C GLN A 46 4.07 -0.18 -10.89
N LEU A 47 4.05 -1.46 -10.49
CA LEU A 47 3.15 -2.45 -11.11
C LEU A 47 1.68 -2.10 -10.87
N LEU A 48 1.32 -1.67 -9.66
CA LEU A 48 -0.05 -1.29 -9.33
C LEU A 48 -0.53 -0.08 -10.13
N ASP A 49 0.34 0.91 -10.37
CA ASP A 49 0.04 2.07 -11.22
C ASP A 49 -0.25 1.68 -12.67
N LEU A 50 0.29 0.54 -13.12
CA LEU A 50 0.02 -0.06 -14.43
C LEU A 50 -1.19 -1.02 -14.43
N GLY A 51 -1.92 -1.13 -13.31
CA GLY A 51 -3.02 -2.09 -13.18
C GLY A 51 -2.57 -3.55 -13.06
N LEU A 52 -1.29 -3.78 -12.81
CA LEU A 52 -0.68 -5.10 -12.66
C LEU A 52 -0.54 -5.48 -11.18
N GLY A 53 -0.67 -6.77 -10.91
CA GLY A 53 -0.34 -7.42 -9.65
C GLY A 53 0.93 -8.25 -9.79
N LEU A 54 1.42 -8.77 -8.66
CA LEU A 54 2.67 -9.53 -8.63
C LEU A 54 2.60 -10.89 -9.35
N GLY A 55 1.40 -11.42 -9.60
CA GLY A 55 1.26 -12.74 -10.25
C GLY A 55 1.83 -13.92 -9.45
N GLY A 56 1.98 -13.79 -8.13
CA GLY A 56 2.57 -14.82 -7.28
C GLY A 56 4.10 -14.88 -7.29
N GLN A 57 4.77 -13.91 -7.93
CA GLN A 57 6.22 -13.84 -7.96
C GLN A 57 6.83 -13.58 -6.58
N HIS A 58 7.97 -14.22 -6.31
CA HIS A 58 8.89 -13.83 -5.25
C HIS A 58 9.75 -12.64 -5.69
N PRO A 59 10.28 -11.82 -4.75
CA PRO A 59 11.23 -10.75 -5.07
C PRO A 59 12.44 -11.29 -5.84
N VAL A 60 12.80 -10.67 -6.96
CA VAL A 60 13.94 -11.08 -7.80
C VAL A 60 15.16 -10.18 -7.64
N ALA A 61 14.93 -8.96 -7.17
CA ALA A 61 15.95 -7.99 -6.86
C ALA A 61 15.42 -7.02 -5.81
N GLN A 62 16.28 -6.16 -5.30
CA GLN A 62 15.90 -5.08 -4.40
C GLN A 62 16.50 -3.75 -4.82
N LEU A 63 15.77 -2.70 -4.48
CA LEU A 63 16.16 -1.31 -4.64
C LEU A 63 16.52 -0.78 -3.26
N MET A 64 17.71 -0.20 -3.08
CA MET A 64 18.14 0.38 -1.80
C MET A 64 18.56 1.84 -1.96
N TRP A 65 18.28 2.66 -0.94
CA TRP A 65 18.67 4.06 -0.95
C TRP A 65 18.72 4.70 0.44
N ARG A 66 19.50 5.77 0.57
CA ARG A 66 19.46 6.66 1.75
C ARG A 66 18.27 7.61 1.68
N SER A 67 17.50 7.66 2.76
CA SER A 67 16.29 8.45 2.95
C SER A 67 16.46 9.35 4.16
N ARG A 68 16.19 10.65 3.98
CA ARG A 68 16.11 11.61 5.10
C ARG A 68 14.76 11.61 5.81
N CYS A 69 13.74 10.97 5.22
CA CYS A 69 12.42 10.87 5.82
C CYS A 69 12.44 9.85 6.98
N GLY A 70 11.79 10.19 8.10
CA GLY A 70 11.75 9.37 9.32
C GLY A 70 11.22 7.94 9.11
N GLY A 71 11.53 7.07 10.09
CA GLY A 71 11.02 5.69 10.15
C GLY A 71 11.97 4.60 9.62
N SER A 72 13.19 4.94 9.19
CA SER A 72 14.26 3.95 8.99
C SER A 72 15.28 4.08 10.13
N LYS A 73 15.69 2.96 10.74
CA LYS A 73 16.65 2.94 11.86
C LYS A 73 18.02 3.51 11.47
N ASP A 74 18.47 3.22 10.25
CA ASP A 74 19.81 3.60 9.75
C ASP A 74 19.75 4.63 8.61
N GLY A 75 18.58 5.24 8.39
CA GLY A 75 18.34 6.13 7.25
C GLY A 75 18.38 5.43 5.89
N VAL A 76 18.37 4.09 5.86
CA VAL A 76 18.35 3.27 4.63
C VAL A 76 16.95 2.69 4.42
N ARG A 77 16.43 2.80 3.19
CA ARG A 77 15.17 2.20 2.78
C ARG A 77 15.41 1.20 1.65
N ASN A 78 14.55 0.20 1.59
CA ASN A 78 14.54 -0.80 0.54
C ASN A 78 13.14 -0.95 -0.09
N ALA A 79 13.10 -1.43 -1.33
CA ALA A 79 11.89 -1.87 -2.02
C ALA A 79 12.19 -3.11 -2.86
N TRP A 80 11.26 -4.05 -2.90
CA TRP A 80 11.38 -5.25 -3.74
C TRP A 80 11.09 -4.93 -5.21
N LEU A 81 11.87 -5.56 -6.08
CA LEU A 81 11.72 -5.50 -7.53
C LEU A 81 11.22 -6.86 -8.05
N TYR A 82 10.36 -6.79 -9.05
CA TYR A 82 9.68 -7.91 -9.68
C TYR A 82 9.77 -7.79 -11.20
N TYR A 83 9.67 -8.93 -11.90
CA TYR A 83 9.64 -8.92 -13.36
C TYR A 83 8.29 -8.44 -13.87
N VAL A 84 8.31 -7.49 -14.80
CA VAL A 84 7.10 -6.95 -15.43
C VAL A 84 6.42 -8.01 -16.31
N HIS A 85 7.19 -8.82 -17.04
CA HIS A 85 6.65 -9.82 -17.97
C HIS A 85 5.97 -11.00 -17.28
N LEU A 86 6.25 -11.23 -16.00
CA LEU A 86 5.58 -12.26 -15.17
C LEU A 86 4.43 -11.66 -14.34
N ALA A 87 4.20 -10.35 -14.43
CA ALA A 87 3.14 -9.69 -13.69
C ALA A 87 1.78 -10.07 -14.30
N ALA A 88 0.80 -10.31 -13.45
CA ALA A 88 -0.55 -10.66 -13.87
C ALA A 88 -1.48 -9.45 -13.69
N PRO A 89 -2.55 -9.30 -14.49
CA PRO A 89 -3.55 -8.27 -14.25
C PRO A 89 -4.07 -8.33 -12.82
N LYS A 90 -4.21 -7.15 -12.19
CA LYS A 90 -4.82 -7.06 -10.87
C LYS A 90 -6.26 -7.54 -10.96
N GLN A 91 -6.60 -8.57 -10.21
CA GLN A 91 -7.98 -9.07 -10.17
C GLN A 91 -8.90 -7.99 -9.59
N PRO A 92 -10.03 -7.69 -10.25
CA PRO A 92 -11.03 -6.79 -9.70
C PRO A 92 -11.60 -7.39 -8.41
N LEU A 93 -12.20 -6.52 -7.59
CA LEU A 93 -12.90 -6.98 -6.41
C LEU A 93 -14.09 -7.83 -6.86
N THR A 94 -14.29 -8.99 -6.24
CA THR A 94 -15.46 -9.81 -6.59
C THR A 94 -16.71 -9.23 -5.94
N PRO A 95 -17.91 -9.39 -6.54
CA PRO A 95 -19.15 -8.88 -5.95
C PRO A 95 -19.41 -9.39 -4.52
N ALA A 96 -18.96 -10.60 -4.20
CA ALA A 96 -19.02 -11.13 -2.83
C ALA A 96 -18.15 -10.35 -1.85
N LYS A 97 -16.92 -9.99 -2.27
CA LYS A 97 -16.01 -9.17 -1.48
C LYS A 97 -16.51 -7.74 -1.34
N GLU A 98 -17.08 -7.16 -2.40
CA GLU A 98 -17.74 -5.85 -2.36
C GLU A 98 -18.85 -5.82 -1.32
N ARG A 99 -19.76 -6.81 -1.35
CA ARG A 99 -20.84 -6.92 -0.34
C ARG A 99 -20.29 -7.10 1.08
N SER A 100 -19.23 -7.88 1.24
CA SER A 100 -18.57 -8.07 2.54
C SER A 100 -17.98 -6.76 3.08
N LEU A 101 -17.28 -6.00 2.24
CA LEU A 101 -16.74 -4.69 2.61
C LEU A 101 -17.84 -3.67 2.91
N ALA A 102 -18.91 -3.64 2.11
CA ALA A 102 -20.07 -2.79 2.38
C ALA A 102 -20.72 -3.12 3.73
N ARG A 103 -20.94 -4.40 4.04
CA ARG A 103 -21.44 -4.85 5.35
C ARG A 103 -20.51 -4.44 6.49
N ALA A 104 -19.21 -4.63 6.31
CA ALA A 104 -18.21 -4.22 7.29
C ALA A 104 -18.13 -2.68 7.45
N TYR A 105 -18.39 -1.92 6.39
CA TYR A 105 -18.48 -0.47 6.46
C TYR A 105 -19.71 -0.03 7.26
N ILE A 106 -20.89 -0.57 6.93
CA ILE A 106 -22.14 -0.30 7.65
C ILE A 106 -21.95 -0.60 9.14
N ALA A 107 -21.45 -1.78 9.49
CA ALA A 107 -21.23 -2.15 10.89
C ALA A 107 -20.24 -1.24 11.66
N ARG A 108 -19.31 -0.57 10.96
CA ARG A 108 -18.40 0.41 11.57
C ARG A 108 -19.03 1.80 11.71
N CYS A 109 -20.06 2.10 10.93
CA CYS A 109 -20.78 3.36 10.94
C CYS A 109 -22.09 3.30 11.74
N THR A 110 -22.57 2.10 12.07
CA THR A 110 -23.74 1.87 12.90
C THR A 110 -23.40 2.02 14.38
N CYS A 111 -24.15 2.87 15.08
CA CYS A 111 -24.09 3.00 16.52
C CYS A 111 -24.53 1.69 17.20
N ARG A 112 -23.76 1.22 18.17
CA ARG A 112 -24.07 -0.02 18.91
C ARG A 112 -25.23 0.09 19.89
N GLU A 113 -25.65 1.30 20.25
CA GLU A 113 -26.74 1.54 21.21
C GLU A 113 -28.08 1.82 20.52
N CYS A 114 -28.15 2.83 19.64
CA CYS A 114 -29.40 3.19 18.96
C CYS A 114 -29.57 2.55 17.58
N GLY A 115 -28.53 1.94 17.00
CA GLY A 115 -28.58 1.34 15.66
C GLY A 115 -28.56 2.33 14.50
N GLU A 116 -28.45 3.64 14.75
CA GLU A 116 -28.37 4.67 13.71
C GLU A 116 -27.10 4.50 12.85
N ILE A 117 -27.25 4.67 11.53
CA ILE A 117 -26.13 4.59 10.58
C ILE A 117 -25.61 5.99 10.29
N HIS A 118 -24.35 6.24 10.64
CA HIS A 118 -23.69 7.52 10.38
C HIS A 118 -23.00 7.55 9.00
N PRO A 119 -22.76 8.74 8.41
CA PRO A 119 -22.04 8.86 7.13
C PRO A 119 -20.52 8.64 7.27
N TYR A 120 -20.02 8.37 8.47
CA TYR A 120 -18.60 8.16 8.77
C TYR A 120 -18.42 6.99 9.73
N CYS A 121 -17.18 6.45 9.78
CA CYS A 121 -16.83 5.38 10.70
C CYS A 121 -16.78 5.90 12.13
N LEU A 122 -17.58 5.31 13.01
CA LEU A 122 -17.57 5.66 14.43
C LEU A 122 -16.24 5.23 15.07
N PRO A 123 -15.60 6.12 15.87
CA PRO A 123 -14.32 5.82 16.49
C PRO A 123 -14.43 4.68 17.50
N THR A 124 -13.37 3.86 17.60
CA THR A 124 -13.28 2.79 18.61
C THR A 124 -13.06 3.32 20.01
N SER A 125 -12.51 4.53 20.17
CA SER A 125 -12.26 5.16 21.48
C SER A 125 -13.53 5.46 22.25
N ILE A 126 -14.64 5.74 21.56
CA ILE A 126 -15.97 5.94 22.15
C ILE A 126 -16.83 4.66 22.08
N GLY A 127 -16.23 3.51 21.77
CA GLY A 127 -16.96 2.23 21.71
C GLY A 127 -17.85 2.02 20.48
N ARG A 128 -17.71 2.83 19.43
CA ARG A 128 -18.60 2.85 18.25
C ARG A 128 -20.06 3.17 18.60
N VAL A 129 -20.24 4.15 19.48
CA VAL A 129 -21.55 4.76 19.76
C VAL A 129 -21.63 6.15 19.11
N CYS A 130 -22.81 6.75 19.10
CA CYS A 130 -22.99 8.12 18.59
C CYS A 130 -22.07 9.10 19.35
N PRO A 131 -21.41 10.04 18.65
CA PRO A 131 -20.64 11.07 19.35
C PRO A 131 -21.54 11.96 20.21
N PRO A 132 -20.99 12.56 21.28
CA PRO A 132 -21.73 13.50 22.12
C PRO A 132 -22.39 14.61 21.28
N GLY A 133 -23.68 14.87 21.51
CA GLY A 133 -24.45 15.87 20.75
C GLY A 133 -25.06 15.37 19.43
N THR A 134 -24.90 14.08 19.11
CA THR A 134 -25.56 13.38 17.99
C THR A 134 -26.22 12.09 18.50
N GLY A 135 -27.36 11.67 17.94
CA GLY A 135 -27.99 10.38 18.25
C GLY A 135 -28.27 10.14 19.74
N CYS A 136 -27.86 8.99 20.31
CA CYS A 136 -28.18 8.46 21.66
C CYS A 136 -28.28 9.47 22.83
N ALA A 137 -27.54 10.58 22.78
CA ALA A 137 -27.60 11.63 23.80
C ALA A 137 -28.84 12.55 23.69
N ALA A 138 -29.52 12.56 22.53
CA ALA A 138 -30.79 13.26 22.31
C ALA A 138 -32.01 12.45 22.78
N ASP A 139 -31.92 11.12 22.80
CA ASP A 139 -33.03 10.19 23.07
C ASP A 139 -33.01 9.56 24.49
N VAL A 140 -32.43 10.23 25.49
CA VAL A 140 -32.58 9.80 26.92
C VAL A 140 -34.00 10.08 27.47
N ARG A 141 -35.02 10.21 26.60
CA ARG A 141 -36.41 10.46 26.99
C ARG A 141 -37.39 9.60 26.20
N LEU A 142 -37.52 8.32 26.56
CA LEU A 142 -38.77 7.54 26.48
C LEU A 142 -38.53 6.10 27.00
N ALA A 143 -38.26 5.98 28.29
CA ALA A 143 -38.55 4.77 29.05
C ALA A 143 -39.10 5.23 30.41
N ALA A 144 -40.43 5.45 30.42
CA ALA A 144 -41.24 5.62 31.62
C ALA A 144 -41.74 4.25 32.08
#